data_AF-A0A8T4XLV5-F1
#
_entry.id   AF-A0A8T4XLV5-F1
#
_cell.length_a   1.000
_cell.length_b   1.000
_cell.length_c   1.000
_cell.angle_alpha   90.00
_cell.angle_beta   90.00
_cell.angle_gamma   90.00
#
_symmetry.space_group_name_H-M   'P 1'
#
loop_
_entity.id
_entity.type
_entity.pdbx_description
1 polymer ?
#
loop_
_entity_poly.entity_id
_entity_poly.type
_entity_poly.pdbx_seq_one_letter_code
_entity_poly.pdbx_strand_id
1 'polypeptide(L)' 'MVLEVVRAESALTRKITIHTSGNGRVIAERCQNPWNSECESNNIAVYIVYRGERIPLCWRCWREVSRKNVAWEGC' A
#
# COMPACT_ATOMS: atom_id res chain seq x y z
N MET A 1 12.30 15.57 -20.62
CA MET A 1 11.73 14.69 -19.59
C MET A 1 10.37 14.24 -20.07
N VAL A 2 10.30 13.06 -20.69
CA VAL A 2 9.06 12.48 -21.18
C VAL A 2 8.30 11.98 -19.95
N LEU A 3 7.21 12.64 -19.59
CA LEU A 3 6.22 12.09 -18.68
C LEU A 3 5.36 11.14 -19.53
N GLU A 4 5.82 9.91 -19.72
CA GLU A 4 4.94 8.87 -20.21
C GLU A 4 3.97 8.52 -19.09
N VAL A 5 2.74 9.03 -19.24
CA VAL A 5 1.59 8.58 -18.47
C VAL A 5 1.41 7.10 -18.81
N VAL A 6 1.99 6.23 -17.99
CA VAL A 6 1.73 4.80 -18.03
C VAL A 6 0.22 4.59 -18.02
N ARG A 7 -0.26 3.98 -19.10
CA ARG A 7 -1.67 3.72 -19.39
C ARG A 7 -2.38 3.20 -18.13
N ALA A 8 -3.48 3.84 -17.77
CA ALA A 8 -4.41 3.30 -16.79
C ALA A 8 -4.97 1.98 -17.32
N GLU A 9 -4.46 0.86 -16.82
CA GLU A 9 -5.19 -0.40 -16.88
C GLU A 9 -6.58 -0.17 -16.27
N SER A 10 -7.63 -0.66 -16.92
CA SER A 10 -9.04 -0.47 -16.57
C SER A 10 -9.28 -0.48 -15.05
N ALA A 11 -9.83 0.61 -14.52
CA ALA A 11 -10.06 0.89 -13.10
C ALA A 11 -11.12 -0.02 -12.41
N LEU A 12 -11.40 -1.20 -12.99
CA LEU A 12 -12.45 -2.12 -12.54
C LEU A 12 -11.92 -3.45 -11.99
N THR A 13 -10.66 -3.81 -12.24
CA THR A 13 -10.11 -5.07 -11.71
C THR A 13 -9.54 -4.85 -10.31
N ARG A 14 -10.18 -5.45 -9.30
CA ARG A 14 -9.76 -5.37 -7.90
C ARG A 14 -8.44 -6.15 -7.73
N LYS A 15 -7.30 -5.45 -7.65
CA LYS A 15 -6.00 -6.08 -7.35
C LYS A 15 -6.03 -6.53 -5.87
N ILE A 16 -5.90 -7.84 -5.64
CA ILE A 16 -5.80 -8.44 -4.31
C ILE A 16 -4.37 -8.93 -4.15
N THR A 17 -3.71 -8.51 -3.07
CA THR A 17 -2.39 -9.03 -2.70
C THR A 17 -2.57 -10.24 -1.78
N ILE A 18 -2.04 -11.39 -2.18
CA ILE A 18 -2.18 -12.68 -1.47
C ILE A 18 -0.81 -13.27 -1.19
N HIS A 19 -0.61 -13.81 0.01
CA HIS A 19 0.58 -14.57 0.39
C HIS A 19 0.19 -15.94 0.95
N THR A 20 1.06 -16.94 0.72
CA THR A 20 0.84 -18.31 1.19
C THR A 20 1.50 -18.49 2.55
N SER A 21 0.70 -18.81 3.57
CA SER A 21 1.21 -19.25 4.87
C SER A 21 1.78 -20.67 4.76
N GLY A 22 2.73 -21.06 5.62
CA GLY A 22 3.43 -22.35 5.58
C GLY A 22 2.54 -23.60 5.74
N ASN A 23 1.24 -23.42 6.01
CA ASN A 23 0.22 -24.47 6.05
C ASN A 23 -0.69 -24.50 4.80
N GLY A 24 -0.34 -23.78 3.74
CA GLY A 24 -1.13 -23.70 2.50
C GLY A 24 -2.32 -22.75 2.56
N ARG A 25 -2.53 -22.01 3.66
CA ARG A 25 -3.55 -20.95 3.70
C ARG A 25 -3.12 -19.74 2.90
N VAL A 26 -3.99 -19.34 1.97
CA VAL A 26 -3.89 -18.06 1.26
C VAL A 26 -4.43 -16.96 2.17
N ILE A 27 -3.57 -16.02 2.57
CA ILE A 27 -3.95 -14.87 3.39
C ILE A 27 -3.85 -13.63 2.50
N ALA A 28 -4.96 -12.88 2.42
CA ALA A 28 -4.95 -11.58 1.77
C ALA A 28 -4.26 -10.57 2.69
N GLU A 29 -3.22 -9.90 2.18
CA GLU A 29 -2.55 -8.86 2.91
C GLU A 29 -3.47 -7.63 3.04
N ARG A 30 -3.40 -6.96 4.20
CA ARG A 30 -4.25 -5.80 4.53
C ARG A 30 -3.38 -4.60 4.82
N CYS A 31 -3.94 -3.41 4.57
CA CYS A 31 -3.35 -2.14 4.92
C CYS A 31 -3.03 -2.11 6.42
N GLN A 32 -1.84 -1.62 6.76
CA GLN A 32 -1.38 -1.45 8.14
C GLN A 32 -1.00 0.02 8.38
N ASN A 33 -1.85 0.95 7.95
CA ASN A 33 -1.57 2.38 8.04
C ASN A 33 -1.42 2.82 9.52
N PRO A 34 -0.24 3.30 9.97
CA PRO A 34 -0.05 3.75 11.34
C PRO A 34 -0.91 4.95 11.73
N TRP A 35 -1.33 5.74 10.74
CA TRP A 35 -2.16 6.93 10.92
C TRP A 35 -3.66 6.65 10.72
N ASN A 36 -4.04 5.40 10.39
CA ASN A 36 -5.43 4.96 10.28
C ASN A 36 -5.50 3.45 10.58
N SER A 37 -5.55 3.11 11.87
CA SER A 37 -5.53 1.73 12.37
C SER A 37 -6.79 0.93 12.03
N GLU A 38 -7.89 1.57 11.62
CA GLU A 38 -9.15 0.91 11.27
C GLU A 38 -9.22 0.47 9.80
N CYS A 39 -8.21 0.79 8.98
CA CYS A 39 -8.25 0.48 7.55
C CYS A 39 -7.93 -0.98 7.25
N GLU A 40 -8.94 -1.75 6.83
CA GLU A 40 -8.78 -3.18 6.46
C GLU A 40 -8.64 -3.44 4.94
N SER A 41 -8.35 -2.41 4.14
CA SER A 41 -8.29 -2.56 2.68
C SER A 41 -7.14 -3.48 2.24
N ASN A 42 -7.40 -4.37 1.30
CA ASN A 42 -6.42 -5.26 0.66
C ASN A 42 -5.90 -4.75 -0.70
N ASN A 43 -6.30 -3.55 -1.11
CA ASN A 43 -5.83 -2.90 -2.34
C ASN A 43 -4.50 -2.19 -2.08
N ILE A 44 -3.45 -2.98 -1.82
CA ILE A 44 -2.12 -2.50 -1.47
C ILE A 44 -1.48 -1.78 -2.66
N ALA A 45 -0.96 -0.57 -2.41
CA ALA A 45 -0.32 0.26 -3.42
C ALA A 45 1.19 0.38 -3.20
N VAL A 46 1.62 0.54 -1.95
CA VAL A 46 3.03 0.71 -1.59
C VAL A 46 3.36 0.00 -0.29
N TYR A 47 4.64 -0.30 -0.08
CA TYR A 47 5.19 -0.68 1.22
C TYR A 47 6.09 0.45 1.71
N ILE A 48 5.96 0.82 2.97
CA ILE A 48 6.79 1.85 3.61
C ILE A 48 7.57 1.22 4.76
N VAL A 49 8.66 1.87 5.16
CA VAL A 49 9.34 1.55 6.42
C VAL A 49 8.82 2.50 7.49
N TYR A 50 8.25 1.95 8.56
CA TYR A 50 7.79 2.70 9.71
C TYR A 50 8.34 2.03 10.97
N ARG A 51 9.08 2.78 11.79
CA ARG A 51 9.74 2.26 13.01
C ARG A 51 10.58 1.00 12.77
N GLY A 52 11.26 0.94 11.61
CA GLY A 52 12.10 -0.20 11.22
C GLY A 52 11.33 -1.39 10.64
N GLU A 53 10.00 -1.34 10.58
CA GLU A 53 9.17 -2.40 10.01
C GLU A 53 8.67 -2.03 8.60
N ARG A 54 8.73 -2.99 7.67
CA ARG A 54 8.15 -2.85 6.33
C ARG A 54 6.65 -3.16 6.40
N ILE A 55 5.81 -2.15 6.21
CA ILE A 55 4.35 -2.27 6.31
C ILE A 55 3.63 -1.87 5.01
N PRO A 56 2.52 -2.54 4.65
CA PRO A 56 1.72 -2.24 3.46
C PRO A 56 0.75 -1.07 3.67
N LEU A 57 0.62 -0.20 2.67
CA LEU A 57 -0.40 0.84 2.58
C LEU A 57 -1.30 0.64 1.36
N CYS A 58 -2.61 0.71 1.56
CA CYS A 58 -3.56 0.71 0.45
C CYS A 58 -3.52 2.01 -0.35
N TRP A 59 -4.01 1.97 -1.60
CA TRP A 59 -4.09 3.14 -2.48
C TRP A 59 -4.73 4.38 -1.83
N ARG A 60 -5.84 4.19 -1.08
CA ARG A 60 -6.53 5.30 -0.40
C ARG A 60 -5.65 5.95 0.65
N CYS A 61 -5.05 5.14 1.54
CA CYS A 61 -4.17 5.63 2.59
C CYS A 61 -2.91 6.27 2.01
N TRP A 62 -2.30 5.66 1.00
CA TRP A 62 -1.14 6.23 0.33
C TRP A 62 -1.44 7.60 -0.30
N ARG A 63 -2.59 7.74 -0.97
CA ARG A 63 -3.02 9.03 -1.54
C ARG A 63 -3.18 10.12 -0.48
N GLU A 64 -3.64 9.78 0.72
CA GLU A 64 -3.75 10.74 1.82
C GLU A 64 -2.39 11.13 2.39
N VAL A 65 -1.49 10.16 2.60
CA VAL A 65 -0.14 10.40 3.13
C VAL A 65 0.70 11.21 2.16
N SER A 66 0.71 10.85 0.87
CA SER A 66 1.48 11.54 -0.18
C SER A 66 1.08 12.99 -0.43
N ARG A 67 -0.10 13.40 0.05
CA ARG A 67 -0.57 14.79 0.00
C ARG A 67 -0.11 15.62 1.19
N LYS A 68 0.30 14.96 2.28
CA LYS A 68 0.84 15.64 3.45
C LYS A 68 2.30 15.95 3.18
N ASN A 69 2.74 17.12 3.64
CA ASN A 69 4.14 17.54 3.52
C ASN A 69 4.99 16.89 4.63
N VAL A 70 4.89 15.56 4.77
CA VAL A 70 5.74 14.77 5.66
C VAL A 70 6.99 14.42 4.88
N ALA A 71 8.05 15.20 5.06
CA ALA A 71 9.36 14.78 4.60
C ALA A 71 9.72 13.51 5.37
N TRP A 72 10.19 12.49 4.65
CA TRP A 72 10.84 11.37 5.30
C TRP A 72 12.11 11.93 5.91
N GLU A 73 12.14 12.13 7.23
CA GLU A 73 13.37 12.39 7.97
C GLU A 73 14.23 11.13 7.82
N GLY A 74 15.03 11.11 6.76
CA GLY A 74 15.93 10.03 6.42
C GLY A 74 17.10 9.96 7.40
N CYS A 75 17.62 8.74 7.53
CA CYS A 75 18.72 8.31 8.38
C CYS A 75 19.97 9.20 8.37
#